data_AF-A0A3C1AAV3-F1
#
_entry.id   AF-A0A3C1AAV3-F1
#
_cell.length_a   1.000
_cell.length_b   1.000
_cell.length_c   1.000
_cell.angle_alpha   90.00
_cell.angle_beta   90.00
_cell.angle_gamma   90.00
#
_symmetry.space_group_name_H-M   'P 1'
#
loop_
_entity.id
_entity.type
_entity.pdbx_description
1 polymer ?
#
loop_
_entity_poly.entity_id
_entity_poly.type
_entity_poly.pdbx_seq_one_letter_code
_entity_poly.pdbx_strand_id
1 'polypeptide(L)'
;MGSILLAEQAVTVKKRNLPEKVSKVYIIEMKEEIAPPMRRKVQKGLREARENGADLIIIHMNTYGGTLDAADSIRTMILTSSLPVWVFIDNNAASAGALISIACDSIYMRPGANIGAATVVDQTGGALPDKYQSYMRSMMRSTAEAKGRDPQIAQAMVDTRIVVPGIDDSTTVITFTTSEAIKYGFCEGESENIQEILQKYGWDDAIIITQKLSGVDKIINFLINPIISAILIMMIIGGIYFELQTPG
;
A
#
# COMPACT_ATOMS: atom_id res chain seq x y z
N MET A 1 -54.27 7.81 -2.80
CA MET A 1 -53.23 8.57 -2.07
C MET A 1 -52.25 7.56 -1.50
N GLY A 2 -51.21 7.25 -2.28
CA GLY A 2 -50.19 6.26 -1.92
C GLY A 2 -49.04 6.94 -1.21
N SER A 3 -48.93 6.72 0.10
CA SER A 3 -47.77 7.11 0.89
C SER A 3 -46.71 6.03 0.73
N ILE A 4 -45.78 6.23 -0.21
CA ILE A 4 -44.61 5.38 -0.33
C ILE A 4 -43.67 5.77 0.81
N LEU A 5 -43.58 4.89 1.81
CA LEU A 5 -42.49 4.85 2.78
C LEU A 5 -41.17 4.75 2.00
N LEU A 6 -40.34 5.77 2.08
CA LEU A 6 -38.93 5.68 1.72
C LEU A 6 -38.24 4.87 2.82
N ALA A 7 -38.08 3.56 2.58
CA ALA A 7 -37.27 2.70 3.42
C ALA A 7 -35.78 3.07 3.27
N GLU A 8 -35.12 3.21 4.42
CA GLU A 8 -33.68 3.37 4.60
C GLU A 8 -32.89 2.41 3.71
N GLN A 9 -31.93 2.94 2.95
CA GLN A 9 -30.79 2.17 2.48
C GLN A 9 -29.57 2.59 3.28
N ALA A 10 -29.49 2.10 4.52
CA ALA A 10 -28.21 1.98 5.20
C ALA A 10 -27.35 1.03 4.36
N VAL A 11 -26.30 1.57 3.73
CA VAL A 11 -25.26 0.78 3.05
C VAL A 11 -24.73 -0.22 4.06
N THR A 12 -25.19 -1.46 3.95
CA THR A 12 -24.75 -2.55 4.82
C THR A 12 -23.35 -2.90 4.38
N VAL A 13 -22.35 -2.28 5.00
CA VAL A 13 -20.95 -2.71 4.89
C VAL A 13 -20.96 -4.20 5.23
N LYS A 14 -20.76 -5.04 4.22
CA LYS A 14 -20.66 -6.48 4.38
C LYS A 14 -19.61 -6.71 5.46
N LYS A 15 -20.03 -7.17 6.66
CA LYS A 15 -19.13 -7.55 7.76
C LYS A 15 -18.07 -8.45 7.12
N ARG A 16 -16.87 -7.93 6.83
CA ARG A 16 -15.76 -8.78 6.40
C ARG A 16 -15.53 -9.76 7.54
N ASN A 17 -15.35 -11.03 7.21
CA ASN A 17 -15.10 -12.08 8.20
C ASN A 17 -13.76 -11.78 8.89
N LEU A 18 -13.82 -10.96 9.94
CA LEU A 18 -12.71 -10.69 10.84
C LEU A 18 -12.41 -12.02 11.56
N PRO A 19 -11.13 -12.41 11.70
CA PRO A 19 -10.79 -13.56 12.52
C PRO A 19 -11.31 -13.34 13.95
N GLU A 20 -11.99 -14.34 14.53
CA GLU A 20 -12.55 -14.23 15.90
C GLU A 20 -11.46 -14.04 16.96
N LYS A 21 -10.26 -14.57 16.69
CA LYS A 21 -9.08 -14.41 17.54
C LYS A 21 -7.83 -14.34 16.66
N VAL A 22 -6.96 -13.38 16.94
CA VAL A 22 -5.62 -13.26 16.35
C VAL A 22 -4.60 -13.43 17.46
N SER A 23 -3.71 -14.41 17.33
CA SER A 23 -2.63 -14.69 18.28
C SER A 23 -1.26 -14.37 17.69
N LYS A 24 -1.13 -14.32 16.37
CA LYS A 24 0.11 -13.93 15.67
C LYS A 24 -0.16 -12.97 14.53
N VAL A 25 0.54 -11.84 14.55
CA VAL A 25 0.46 -10.79 13.52
C VAL A 25 1.82 -10.68 12.84
N TYR A 26 1.84 -10.77 11.51
CA TYR A 26 3.05 -10.56 10.73
C TYR A 26 3.05 -9.16 10.10
N ILE A 27 4.10 -8.37 10.35
CA ILE A 27 4.22 -7.00 9.82
C ILE A 27 5.17 -6.99 8.62
N ILE A 28 4.67 -6.48 7.48
CA ILE A 28 5.46 -6.18 6.28
C ILE A 28 5.63 -4.66 6.19
N GLU A 29 6.86 -4.17 6.34
CA GLU A 29 7.17 -2.73 6.22
C GLU A 29 7.23 -2.29 4.76
N MET A 30 6.41 -1.32 4.38
CA MET A 30 6.31 -0.72 3.04
C MET A 30 6.42 0.81 3.13
N LYS A 31 7.62 1.29 3.48
CA LYS A 31 7.92 2.71 3.73
C LYS A 31 8.73 3.40 2.62
N GLU A 32 8.94 2.69 1.51
CA GLU A 32 9.78 3.13 0.39
C GLU A 32 8.95 3.14 -0.90
N GLU A 33 9.61 3.51 -1.99
CA GLU A 33 9.04 3.44 -3.33
C GLU A 33 8.59 2.02 -3.69
N ILE A 34 7.44 1.92 -4.37
CA ILE A 34 6.90 0.67 -4.88
C ILE A 34 7.65 0.27 -6.14
N ALA A 35 8.71 -0.50 -5.97
CA ALA A 35 9.59 -0.95 -7.05
C ALA A 35 9.87 -2.47 -6.94
N PRO A 36 10.63 -3.08 -7.88
CA PRO A 36 10.94 -4.52 -7.82
C PRO A 36 11.53 -5.02 -6.49
N PRO A 37 12.36 -4.27 -5.74
CA PRO A 37 12.78 -4.66 -4.39
C PRO A 37 11.61 -4.78 -3.40
N MET A 38 10.70 -3.80 -3.38
CA MET A 38 9.51 -3.82 -2.52
C MET A 38 8.60 -5.01 -2.88
N ARG A 39 8.42 -5.28 -4.18
CA ARG A 39 7.68 -6.46 -4.64
C ARG A 39 8.26 -7.77 -4.09
N ARG A 40 9.59 -7.95 -4.17
CA ARG A 40 10.26 -9.14 -3.61
C ARG A 40 10.10 -9.22 -2.09
N LYS A 41 10.19 -8.08 -1.40
CA LYS A 41 9.99 -7.97 0.05
C LYS A 41 8.60 -8.42 0.47
N VAL A 42 7.55 -7.94 -0.22
CA VAL A 42 6.16 -8.35 0.02
C VAL A 42 5.99 -9.85 -0.26
N GLN A 43 6.47 -10.33 -1.41
CA GLN A 43 6.37 -11.76 -1.76
C GLN A 43 7.00 -12.65 -0.68
N LYS A 44 8.19 -12.27 -0.21
CA LYS A 44 8.87 -12.96 0.88
C LYS A 44 8.09 -12.85 2.19
N GLY A 45 7.56 -11.67 2.52
CA GLY A 45 6.81 -11.43 3.76
C GLY A 45 5.52 -12.22 3.84
N LEU A 46 4.77 -12.31 2.73
CA LEU A 46 3.56 -13.15 2.65
C LEU A 46 3.89 -14.64 2.85
N ARG A 47 5.02 -15.10 2.29
CA ARG A 47 5.50 -16.47 2.50
C ARG A 47 5.92 -16.71 3.95
N GLU A 48 6.73 -15.82 4.52
CA GLU A 48 7.19 -15.91 5.91
C GLU A 48 6.01 -15.87 6.90
N ALA A 49 5.01 -15.02 6.67
CA ALA A 49 3.80 -14.97 7.48
C ALA A 49 3.10 -16.34 7.54
N ARG A 50 2.97 -17.01 6.39
CA ARG A 50 2.42 -18.36 6.32
C ARG A 50 3.29 -19.39 7.05
N GLU A 51 4.60 -19.36 6.84
CA GLU A 51 5.55 -20.28 7.48
C GLU A 51 5.59 -20.13 9.01
N ASN A 52 5.38 -18.91 9.52
CA ASN A 52 5.32 -18.63 10.95
C ASN A 52 3.93 -18.92 11.58
N GLY A 53 2.95 -19.31 10.75
CA GLY A 53 1.57 -19.53 11.17
C GLY A 53 0.92 -18.26 11.70
N ALA A 54 1.12 -17.12 11.02
CA ALA A 54 0.44 -15.88 11.35
C ALA A 54 -1.06 -15.96 11.02
N ASP A 55 -1.89 -15.36 11.86
CA ASP A 55 -3.34 -15.29 11.65
C ASP A 55 -3.72 -14.05 10.82
N LEU A 56 -2.89 -13.01 10.87
CA LEU A 56 -3.10 -11.73 10.22
C LEU A 56 -1.79 -11.17 9.67
N ILE A 57 -1.84 -10.57 8.49
CA ILE A 57 -0.75 -9.77 7.93
C ILE A 57 -1.14 -8.30 8.00
N ILE A 58 -0.25 -7.45 8.51
CA ILE A 58 -0.42 -5.99 8.46
C ILE A 58 0.72 -5.40 7.62
N ILE A 59 0.36 -4.74 6.53
CA ILE A 59 1.29 -3.92 5.75
C ILE A 59 1.37 -2.55 6.43
N HIS A 60 2.56 -2.19 6.91
CA HIS A 60 2.82 -0.86 7.45
C HIS A 60 3.28 0.05 6.31
N MET A 61 2.39 0.91 5.84
CA MET A 61 2.57 1.67 4.61
C MET A 61 2.88 3.13 4.85
N ASN A 62 3.90 3.63 4.16
CA ASN A 62 4.12 5.04 3.93
C ASN A 62 4.83 5.22 2.57
N THR A 63 4.08 5.54 1.52
CA THR A 63 4.64 5.63 0.17
C THR A 63 3.96 6.71 -0.68
N TYR A 64 4.75 7.33 -1.55
CA TYR A 64 4.26 8.24 -2.59
C TYR A 64 3.90 7.51 -3.89
N GLY A 65 4.17 6.20 -3.96
CA GLY A 65 3.88 5.38 -5.13
C GLY A 65 5.11 4.68 -5.68
N GLY A 66 5.10 4.43 -6.98
CA GLY A 66 6.17 3.73 -7.69
C GLY A 66 5.67 3.14 -8.99
N THR A 67 6.27 2.06 -9.45
CA THR A 67 6.01 1.49 -10.77
C THR A 67 4.71 0.69 -10.81
N LEU A 68 3.98 0.83 -11.92
CA LEU A 68 2.69 0.16 -12.13
C LEU A 68 2.80 -1.37 -12.11
N ASP A 69 3.89 -1.93 -12.64
CA ASP A 69 4.13 -3.38 -12.67
C ASP A 69 4.33 -3.95 -11.26
N ALA A 70 5.09 -3.25 -10.42
CA ALA A 70 5.32 -3.66 -9.03
C ALA A 70 4.02 -3.55 -8.23
N ALA A 71 3.24 -2.48 -8.43
CA ALA A 71 1.96 -2.27 -7.78
C ALA A 71 0.95 -3.37 -8.12
N ASP A 72 0.76 -3.68 -9.41
CA ASP A 72 -0.18 -4.72 -9.86
C ASP A 72 0.22 -6.12 -9.37
N SER A 73 1.52 -6.41 -9.37
CA SER A 73 2.01 -7.67 -8.82
C SER A 73 1.75 -7.80 -7.32
N ILE A 74 1.98 -6.74 -6.53
CA ILE A 74 1.69 -6.73 -5.09
C ILE A 74 0.19 -6.86 -4.84
N ARG A 75 -0.61 -6.04 -5.52
CA ARG A 75 -2.08 -6.11 -5.49
C ARG A 75 -2.57 -7.54 -5.75
N THR A 76 -2.07 -8.20 -6.79
CA THR A 76 -2.44 -9.57 -7.14
C THR A 76 -2.08 -10.57 -6.03
N MET A 77 -0.89 -10.44 -5.44
CA MET A 77 -0.48 -11.28 -4.29
C MET A 77 -1.40 -11.10 -3.08
N ILE A 78 -1.87 -9.88 -2.82
CA ILE A 78 -2.79 -9.58 -1.72
C ILE A 78 -4.18 -10.16 -2.02
N LEU A 79 -4.72 -9.94 -3.23
CA LEU A 79 -6.03 -10.46 -3.65
C LEU A 79 -6.11 -11.99 -3.61
N THR A 80 -4.98 -12.67 -3.79
CA THR A 80 -4.88 -14.13 -3.78
C THR A 80 -4.31 -14.70 -2.48
N SER A 81 -4.10 -13.84 -1.47
CA SER A 81 -3.59 -14.26 -0.17
C SER A 81 -4.57 -15.20 0.54
N SER A 82 -4.03 -16.27 1.13
CA SER A 82 -4.79 -17.19 1.98
C SER A 82 -5.01 -16.66 3.40
N LEU A 83 -4.20 -15.70 3.82
CA LEU A 83 -4.31 -15.01 5.11
C LEU A 83 -4.94 -13.63 4.90
N PRO A 84 -5.75 -13.13 5.85
CA PRO A 84 -6.25 -11.77 5.79
C PRO A 84 -5.08 -10.77 5.80
N VAL A 85 -5.17 -9.78 4.94
CA VAL A 85 -4.15 -8.72 4.80
C VAL A 85 -4.77 -7.38 5.08
N TRP A 86 -4.33 -6.73 6.15
CA TRP A 86 -4.68 -5.35 6.45
C TRP A 86 -3.55 -4.41 6.06
N VAL A 87 -3.87 -3.14 5.89
CA VAL A 87 -2.87 -2.07 5.76
C VAL A 87 -3.09 -1.04 6.85
N PHE A 88 -1.99 -0.60 7.45
CA PHE A 88 -1.93 0.61 8.26
C PHE A 88 -1.18 1.68 7.49
N ILE A 89 -1.87 2.76 7.14
CA ILE A 89 -1.31 3.91 6.44
C ILE A 89 -0.84 4.90 7.50
N ASP A 90 0.48 4.99 7.65
CA ASP A 90 1.14 5.85 8.63
C ASP A 90 1.02 7.33 8.20
N ASN A 91 1.33 7.64 6.95
CA ASN A 91 1.19 9.01 6.44
C ASN A 91 0.59 9.07 5.04
N ASN A 92 1.12 8.30 4.10
CA ASN A 92 0.68 8.35 2.70
C ASN A 92 0.51 6.95 2.10
N ALA A 93 -0.58 6.80 1.35
CA ALA A 93 -0.81 5.74 0.38
C ALA A 93 -1.19 6.39 -0.96
N ALA A 94 -0.24 7.09 -1.57
CA ALA A 94 -0.47 7.74 -2.86
C ALA A 94 -0.15 6.80 -4.03
N SER A 95 -0.82 7.01 -5.15
CA SER A 95 -0.58 6.31 -6.41
C SER A 95 -0.62 4.78 -6.27
N ALA A 96 0.49 4.10 -6.55
CA ALA A 96 0.60 2.65 -6.34
C ALA A 96 0.20 2.21 -4.92
N GLY A 97 0.46 3.03 -3.90
CA GLY A 97 0.06 2.77 -2.52
C GLY A 97 -1.47 2.72 -2.34
N ALA A 98 -2.22 3.56 -3.06
CA ALA A 98 -3.68 3.56 -3.04
C ALA A 98 -4.22 2.25 -3.61
N LEU A 99 -3.69 1.80 -4.75
CA LEU A 99 -4.08 0.54 -5.37
C LEU A 99 -3.84 -0.67 -4.45
N ILE A 100 -2.67 -0.72 -3.84
CA ILE A 100 -2.29 -1.77 -2.89
C ILE A 100 -3.21 -1.74 -1.67
N SER A 101 -3.48 -0.55 -1.12
CA SER A 101 -4.35 -0.39 0.05
C SER A 101 -5.79 -0.83 -0.24
N ILE A 102 -6.33 -0.46 -1.40
CA ILE A 102 -7.68 -0.88 -1.83
C ILE A 102 -7.75 -2.40 -2.02
N ALA A 103 -6.63 -3.07 -2.32
CA ALA A 103 -6.57 -4.53 -2.40
C ALA A 103 -6.59 -5.22 -1.02
N CYS A 104 -6.31 -4.51 0.07
CA CYS A 104 -6.31 -5.09 1.41
C CYS A 104 -7.73 -5.33 1.96
N ASP A 105 -7.85 -6.31 2.85
CA ASP A 105 -9.08 -6.69 3.54
C ASP A 105 -9.51 -5.68 4.61
N SER A 106 -8.64 -4.78 5.06
CA SER A 106 -8.98 -3.62 5.89
C SER A 106 -7.89 -2.57 5.76
N ILE A 107 -8.27 -1.31 5.92
CA ILE A 107 -7.43 -0.12 5.85
C ILE A 107 -7.63 0.63 7.17
N TYR A 108 -6.53 0.88 7.87
CA TYR A 108 -6.49 1.80 9.01
C TYR A 108 -5.53 2.92 8.67
N MET A 109 -5.84 4.12 9.15
CA MET A 109 -5.09 5.31 8.81
C MET A 109 -4.77 6.08 10.08
N ARG A 110 -3.55 6.62 10.18
CA ARG A 110 -3.25 7.61 11.21
C ARG A 110 -4.07 8.87 11.00
N PRO A 111 -4.42 9.63 12.05
CA PRO A 111 -4.91 11.00 11.86
C PRO A 111 -3.96 11.83 10.97
N GLY A 112 -4.54 12.52 9.98
CA GLY A 112 -3.78 13.32 9.01
C GLY A 112 -3.12 12.53 7.87
N ALA A 113 -3.34 11.22 7.76
CA ALA A 113 -2.87 10.43 6.63
C ALA A 113 -3.73 10.63 5.36
N ASN A 114 -3.17 10.26 4.21
CA ASN A 114 -3.82 10.43 2.90
C ASN A 114 -3.81 9.14 2.06
N ILE A 115 -4.87 8.93 1.27
CA ILE A 115 -4.99 7.84 0.29
C ILE A 115 -5.61 8.34 -1.02
N GLY A 116 -5.02 8.00 -2.16
CA GLY A 116 -5.54 8.39 -3.48
C GLY A 116 -4.44 8.87 -4.43
N ALA A 117 -4.71 9.92 -5.21
CA ALA A 117 -3.76 10.51 -6.17
C ALA A 117 -3.06 9.46 -7.06
N ALA A 118 -3.86 8.72 -7.83
CA ALA A 118 -3.45 7.54 -8.57
C ALA A 118 -3.38 7.71 -10.09
N THR A 119 -3.27 8.96 -10.56
CA THR A 119 -2.89 9.25 -11.95
C THR A 119 -1.52 8.64 -12.27
N VAL A 120 -1.40 8.01 -13.44
CA VAL A 120 -0.11 7.45 -13.88
C VAL A 120 0.73 8.56 -14.50
N VAL A 121 1.94 8.78 -13.99
CA VAL A 121 2.83 9.85 -14.46
C VAL A 121 4.16 9.31 -14.96
N ASP A 122 4.85 10.09 -15.79
CA ASP A 122 6.26 9.86 -16.13
C ASP A 122 7.20 10.38 -15.03
N GLN A 123 8.51 10.28 -15.28
CA GLN A 123 9.55 10.73 -14.34
C GLN A 123 9.56 12.26 -14.12
N THR A 124 8.89 13.03 -14.98
CA THR A 124 8.77 14.49 -14.86
C THR A 124 7.49 14.91 -14.14
N GLY A 125 6.62 13.95 -13.78
CA GLY A 125 5.29 14.20 -13.20
C GLY A 125 4.21 14.48 -14.24
N GLY A 126 4.52 14.38 -15.53
CA GLY A 126 3.56 14.52 -16.62
C GLY A 126 2.65 13.30 -16.72
N ALA A 127 1.34 13.52 -16.92
CA ALA A 127 0.40 12.42 -17.09
C ALA A 127 0.75 11.58 -18.34
N LEU A 128 0.85 10.27 -18.17
CA LEU A 128 1.06 9.35 -19.30
C LEU A 128 -0.17 9.29 -20.21
N PRO A 129 0.00 8.84 -21.48
CA PRO A 129 -1.10 8.70 -22.42
C PRO A 129 -2.31 7.93 -21.86
N ASP A 130 -3.52 8.23 -22.36
CA ASP A 130 -4.77 7.68 -21.80
C ASP A 130 -4.82 6.15 -21.80
N LYS A 131 -4.05 5.45 -22.64
CA LYS A 131 -3.87 3.99 -22.54
C LYS A 131 -3.48 3.56 -21.11
N TYR A 132 -2.51 4.24 -20.50
CA TYR A 132 -2.04 3.92 -19.14
C TYR A 132 -3.07 4.33 -18.08
N GLN A 133 -3.71 5.50 -18.26
CA GLN A 133 -4.77 5.96 -17.36
C GLN A 133 -5.97 5.02 -17.39
N SER A 134 -6.41 4.60 -18.57
CA SER A 134 -7.52 3.67 -18.78
C SER A 134 -7.28 2.32 -18.12
N TYR A 135 -6.05 1.80 -18.27
CA TYR A 135 -5.65 0.59 -17.57
C TYR A 135 -5.70 0.76 -16.05
N MET A 136 -5.14 1.86 -15.53
CA MET A 136 -5.14 2.15 -14.10
C MET A 136 -6.55 2.35 -13.52
N ARG A 137 -7.44 3.06 -14.24
CA ARG A 137 -8.87 3.19 -13.91
C ARG A 137 -9.53 1.81 -13.79
N SER A 138 -9.32 0.94 -14.78
CA SER A 138 -9.86 -0.43 -14.77
C SER A 138 -9.31 -1.24 -13.60
N MET A 139 -8.03 -1.06 -13.27
CA MET A 139 -7.38 -1.73 -12.15
C MET A 139 -7.98 -1.31 -10.82
N MET A 140 -8.11 0.00 -10.58
CA MET A 140 -8.71 0.55 -9.36
C MET A 140 -10.18 0.11 -9.22
N ARG A 141 -10.97 0.20 -10.29
CA ARG A 141 -12.37 -0.25 -10.33
C ARG A 141 -12.50 -1.72 -9.92
N SER A 142 -11.81 -2.61 -10.63
CA SER A 142 -11.89 -4.06 -10.39
C SER A 142 -11.38 -4.47 -9.01
N THR A 143 -10.39 -3.75 -8.46
CA THR A 143 -9.90 -3.99 -7.08
C THR A 143 -10.93 -3.58 -6.05
N ALA A 144 -11.55 -2.42 -6.23
CA ALA A 144 -12.61 -1.95 -5.35
C ALA A 144 -13.82 -2.90 -5.39
N GLU A 145 -14.26 -3.34 -6.58
CA GLU A 145 -15.31 -4.36 -6.74
C GLU A 145 -14.98 -5.65 -5.97
N ALA A 146 -13.76 -6.17 -6.13
CA ALA A 146 -13.31 -7.40 -5.48
C ALA A 146 -13.31 -7.29 -3.94
N LYS A 147 -13.09 -6.08 -3.40
CA LYS A 147 -13.05 -5.83 -1.95
C LYS A 147 -14.32 -5.20 -1.40
N GLY A 148 -15.33 -4.92 -2.23
CA GLY A 148 -16.58 -4.30 -1.81
C GLY A 148 -16.43 -2.83 -1.40
N ARG A 149 -15.54 -2.09 -2.07
CA ARG A 149 -15.41 -0.63 -1.99
C ARG A 149 -16.06 0.02 -3.21
N ASP A 150 -16.43 1.29 -3.12
CA ASP A 150 -17.08 1.99 -4.24
C ASP A 150 -16.12 2.07 -5.46
N PRO A 151 -16.48 1.42 -6.59
CA PRO A 151 -15.59 1.38 -7.75
C PRO A 151 -15.49 2.72 -8.48
N GLN A 152 -16.49 3.59 -8.36
CA GLN A 152 -16.49 4.92 -8.99
C GLN A 152 -15.52 5.84 -8.27
N ILE A 153 -15.51 5.82 -6.93
CA ILE A 153 -14.54 6.57 -6.12
C ILE A 153 -13.11 6.12 -6.42
N ALA A 154 -12.87 4.81 -6.48
CA ALA A 154 -11.54 4.28 -6.79
C ALA A 154 -11.04 4.72 -8.18
N GLN A 155 -11.93 4.84 -9.17
CA GLN A 155 -11.56 5.37 -10.48
C GLN A 155 -11.30 6.88 -10.47
N ALA A 156 -12.07 7.64 -9.69
CA ALA A 156 -11.90 9.08 -9.54
C ALA A 156 -10.59 9.47 -8.84
N MET A 157 -9.97 8.54 -8.09
CA MET A 157 -8.59 8.70 -7.63
C MET A 157 -7.56 8.73 -8.77
N VAL A 158 -7.89 8.24 -9.98
CA VAL A 158 -6.98 8.19 -11.14
C VAL A 158 -7.22 9.33 -12.12
N ASP A 159 -8.48 9.72 -12.31
CA ASP A 159 -8.91 10.52 -13.44
C ASP A 159 -9.92 11.59 -13.05
N THR A 160 -9.55 12.83 -13.34
CA THR A 160 -10.31 14.04 -13.00
C THR A 160 -11.64 14.16 -13.76
N ARG A 161 -11.85 13.36 -14.81
CA ARG A 161 -13.11 13.32 -15.57
C ARG A 161 -14.21 12.52 -14.87
N ILE A 162 -13.85 11.70 -13.87
CA ILE A 162 -14.81 10.89 -13.13
C ILE A 162 -15.27 11.69 -11.91
N VAL A 163 -16.42 12.32 -12.05
CA VAL A 163 -17.05 13.08 -10.95
C VAL A 163 -17.86 12.13 -10.07
N VAL A 164 -17.67 12.21 -8.76
CA VAL A 164 -18.48 11.49 -7.78
C VAL A 164 -19.31 12.50 -6.99
N PRO A 165 -20.65 12.53 -7.20
CA PRO A 165 -21.52 13.51 -6.54
C PRO A 165 -21.34 13.50 -5.02
N GLY A 166 -21.15 14.69 -4.44
CA GLY A 166 -21.04 14.89 -2.99
C GLY A 166 -19.68 14.60 -2.37
N ILE A 167 -18.68 14.22 -3.18
CA ILE A 167 -17.29 14.00 -2.74
C ILE A 167 -16.39 15.10 -3.26
N ASP A 168 -16.45 15.32 -4.56
CA ASP A 168 -15.62 16.30 -5.22
C ASP A 168 -16.31 16.81 -6.49
N ASP A 169 -16.54 18.12 -6.54
CA ASP A 169 -17.00 18.84 -7.73
C ASP A 169 -15.80 19.42 -8.53
N SER A 170 -14.57 19.09 -8.14
CA SER A 170 -13.33 19.65 -8.70
C SER A 170 -12.84 18.97 -9.97
N THR A 171 -11.94 19.66 -10.67
CA THR A 171 -11.18 19.13 -11.81
C THR A 171 -9.91 18.36 -11.39
N THR A 172 -9.84 17.90 -10.14
CA THR A 172 -8.67 17.19 -9.60
C THR A 172 -8.99 15.74 -9.28
N VAL A 173 -7.95 14.95 -9.04
CA VAL A 173 -8.13 13.54 -8.67
C VAL A 173 -8.43 13.43 -7.19
N ILE A 174 -9.30 12.50 -6.84
CA ILE A 174 -9.69 12.30 -5.45
C ILE A 174 -8.47 11.82 -4.63
N THR A 175 -8.24 12.51 -3.53
CA THR A 175 -7.32 12.11 -2.47
C THR A 175 -8.04 12.31 -1.15
N PHE A 176 -8.26 11.24 -0.41
CA PHE A 176 -8.94 11.30 0.86
C PHE A 176 -7.98 11.52 2.01
N THR A 177 -8.36 12.44 2.89
CA THR A 177 -7.93 12.44 4.28
C THR A 177 -8.49 11.23 5.02
N THR A 178 -7.96 10.95 6.21
CA THR A 178 -8.43 9.86 7.07
C THR A 178 -9.95 9.89 7.31
N SER A 179 -10.52 11.05 7.62
CA SER A 179 -11.94 11.17 7.96
C SER A 179 -12.84 10.99 6.73
N GLU A 180 -12.42 11.46 5.55
CA GLU A 180 -13.13 11.20 4.28
C GLU A 180 -13.06 9.73 3.89
N ALA A 181 -11.89 9.10 4.06
CA ALA A 181 -11.73 7.68 3.79
C ALA A 181 -12.66 6.84 4.66
N ILE A 182 -12.84 7.20 5.94
CA ILE A 182 -13.82 6.54 6.83
C ILE A 182 -15.24 6.77 6.32
N LYS A 183 -15.60 8.03 6.02
CA LYS A 183 -16.93 8.41 5.54
C LYS A 183 -17.36 7.64 4.29
N TYR A 184 -16.42 7.40 3.36
CA TYR A 184 -16.69 6.76 2.07
C TYR A 184 -16.31 5.27 2.00
N GLY A 185 -15.96 4.64 3.12
CA GLY A 185 -15.69 3.18 3.17
C GLY A 185 -14.32 2.75 2.61
N PHE A 186 -13.36 3.67 2.58
CA PHE A 186 -11.94 3.43 2.25
C PHE A 186 -11.05 3.35 3.50
N CYS A 187 -11.63 3.40 4.71
CA CYS A 187 -10.93 3.21 5.98
C CYS A 187 -11.92 2.68 7.04
N GLU A 188 -11.49 1.70 7.82
CA GLU A 188 -12.26 1.05 8.88
C GLU A 188 -12.10 1.77 10.24
N GLY A 189 -11.09 2.63 10.35
CA GLY A 189 -10.96 3.56 11.47
C GLY A 189 -9.58 4.19 11.61
N GLU A 190 -9.53 5.19 12.48
CA GLU A 190 -8.30 5.88 12.86
C GLU A 190 -7.49 5.06 13.87
N SER A 191 -6.17 5.13 13.79
CA SER A 191 -5.24 4.57 14.79
C SER A 191 -3.87 5.25 14.67
N GLU A 192 -3.23 5.59 15.78
CA GLU A 192 -1.89 6.21 15.80
C GLU A 192 -0.78 5.22 15.41
N ASN A 193 -0.99 3.93 15.65
CA ASN A 193 -0.04 2.86 15.36
C ASN A 193 -0.73 1.50 15.29
N ILE A 194 0.03 0.46 14.93
CA ILE A 194 -0.47 -0.90 14.78
C ILE A 194 -0.96 -1.47 16.13
N GLN A 195 -0.32 -1.14 17.25
CA GLN A 195 -0.74 -1.62 18.56
C GLN A 195 -2.16 -1.14 18.91
N GLU A 196 -2.49 0.11 18.60
CA GLU A 196 -3.85 0.64 18.82
C GLU A 196 -4.90 -0.10 17.96
N ILE A 197 -4.56 -0.47 16.72
CA ILE A 197 -5.42 -1.32 15.89
C ILE A 197 -5.70 -2.64 16.62
N LEU A 198 -4.66 -3.31 17.13
CA LEU A 198 -4.82 -4.61 17.81
C LEU A 198 -5.65 -4.47 19.09
N GLN A 199 -5.46 -3.40 19.86
CA GLN A 199 -6.24 -3.12 21.06
C GLN A 199 -7.73 -2.93 20.74
N LYS A 200 -8.07 -2.25 19.63
CA LYS A 200 -9.46 -2.04 19.19
C LYS A 200 -10.20 -3.36 18.95
N TYR A 201 -9.48 -4.42 18.59
CA TYR A 201 -10.03 -5.77 18.35
C TYR A 201 -9.82 -6.74 19.52
N GLY A 202 -9.23 -6.30 20.64
CA GLY A 202 -8.93 -7.15 21.79
C GLY A 202 -7.85 -8.20 21.51
N TRP A 203 -6.87 -7.86 20.65
CA TRP A 203 -5.74 -8.70 20.27
C TRP A 203 -4.42 -8.16 20.83
N ASP A 204 -4.47 -7.50 21.99
CA ASP A 204 -3.32 -6.91 22.68
C ASP A 204 -2.22 -7.93 23.03
N ASP A 205 -2.60 -9.18 23.30
CA ASP A 205 -1.67 -10.28 23.57
C ASP A 205 -1.08 -10.95 22.31
N ALA A 206 -1.42 -10.46 21.10
CA ALA A 206 -0.94 -11.06 19.88
C ALA A 206 0.59 -10.88 19.72
N ILE A 207 1.27 -11.97 19.35
CA ILE A 207 2.70 -11.95 19.07
C ILE A 207 2.93 -11.26 17.74
N ILE A 208 3.61 -10.12 17.79
CA ILE A 208 3.97 -9.35 16.59
C ILE A 208 5.32 -9.83 16.06
N ILE A 209 5.32 -10.30 14.82
CA ILE A 209 6.52 -10.71 14.07
C ILE A 209 6.75 -9.69 12.97
N THR A 210 7.74 -8.81 13.16
CA THR A 210 8.15 -7.87 12.11
C THR A 210 9.12 -8.54 11.15
N GLN A 211 8.85 -8.40 9.84
CA GLN A 211 9.75 -8.89 8.81
C GLN A 211 11.16 -8.34 9.00
N LYS A 212 12.13 -9.23 9.22
CA LYS A 212 13.54 -8.86 9.25
C LYS A 212 14.05 -8.72 7.81
N LEU A 213 14.73 -7.61 7.53
CA LEU A 213 15.61 -7.51 6.36
C LEU A 213 16.60 -8.69 6.43
N SER A 214 16.75 -9.43 5.33
CA SER A 214 17.71 -10.53 5.29
C SER A 214 19.14 -10.02 5.47
N GLY A 215 20.08 -10.91 5.82
CA GLY A 215 21.51 -10.57 5.81
C GLY A 215 21.99 -10.07 4.43
N VAL A 216 21.39 -10.58 3.36
CA VAL A 216 21.63 -10.11 1.98
C VAL A 216 21.09 -8.70 1.78
N ASP A 217 19.89 -8.39 2.29
CA ASP A 217 19.33 -7.03 2.21
C ASP A 217 20.18 -6.01 2.99
N LYS A 218 20.79 -6.43 4.12
CA LYS A 218 21.76 -5.59 4.84
C LYS A 218 23.02 -5.34 4.02
N ILE A 219 23.53 -6.35 3.31
CA ILE A 219 24.70 -6.18 2.42
C ILE A 219 24.34 -5.28 1.24
N ILE A 220 23.17 -5.48 0.62
CA ILE A 220 22.69 -4.64 -0.48
C ILE A 220 22.54 -3.19 -0.01
N ASN A 221 21.87 -2.95 1.14
CA ASN A 221 21.71 -1.59 1.67
C ASN A 221 23.05 -0.98 2.12
N PHE A 222 23.99 -1.79 2.59
CA PHE A 222 25.36 -1.35 2.88
C PHE A 222 26.08 -0.91 1.61
N LEU A 223 25.95 -1.66 0.51
CA LEU A 223 26.58 -1.36 -0.77
C LEU A 223 25.94 -0.18 -1.51
N ILE A 224 24.63 0.05 -1.33
CA ILE A 224 23.87 1.15 -1.94
C ILE A 224 24.01 2.47 -1.16
N ASN A 225 24.52 2.43 0.09
CA ASN A 225 24.73 3.63 0.87
C ASN A 225 25.71 4.59 0.16
N PRO A 226 25.32 5.84 -0.16
CA PRO A 226 26.13 6.75 -0.99
C PRO A 226 27.56 6.96 -0.49
N ILE A 227 27.77 7.00 0.83
CA ILE A 227 29.09 7.19 1.45
C ILE A 227 29.93 5.93 1.27
N ILE A 228 29.36 4.76 1.52
CA ILE A 228 30.05 3.48 1.36
C ILE A 228 30.35 3.22 -0.11
N SER A 229 29.40 3.44 -1.01
CA SER A 229 29.63 3.31 -2.45
C SER A 229 30.74 4.25 -2.93
N ALA A 230 30.79 5.50 -2.44
CA ALA A 230 31.85 6.44 -2.78
C ALA A 230 33.24 5.96 -2.29
N ILE A 231 33.32 5.44 -1.07
CA ILE A 231 34.57 4.88 -0.51
C ILE A 231 35.02 3.65 -1.31
N LEU A 232 34.09 2.74 -1.65
CA LEU A 232 34.38 1.54 -2.44
C LEU A 232 34.87 1.91 -3.84
N ILE A 233 34.23 2.86 -4.51
CA ILE A 233 34.66 3.38 -5.81
C ILE A 233 36.05 4.01 -5.70
N MET A 234 36.31 4.79 -4.66
CA MET A 234 37.62 5.41 -4.43
C MET A 234 38.72 4.36 -4.21
N MET A 235 38.44 3.28 -3.48
CA MET A 235 39.36 2.15 -3.34
C MET A 235 39.59 1.40 -4.66
N ILE A 236 38.56 1.18 -5.47
CA ILE A 236 38.68 0.52 -6.78
C ILE A 236 39.55 1.37 -7.72
N ILE A 237 39.25 2.67 -7.84
CA ILE A 237 40.02 3.60 -8.67
C ILE A 237 41.46 3.71 -8.16
N GLY A 238 41.64 3.81 -6.84
CA GLY A 238 42.96 3.85 -6.22
C GLY A 238 43.76 2.57 -6.49
N GLY A 239 43.15 1.40 -6.35
CA GLY A 239 43.78 0.10 -6.65
C GLY A 239 44.19 -0.01 -8.11
N ILE A 240 43.31 0.36 -9.04
CA ILE A 240 43.63 0.41 -10.48
C ILE A 240 44.78 1.39 -10.74
N TYR A 241 44.78 2.56 -10.10
CA TYR A 241 45.85 3.55 -10.25
C TYR A 241 47.20 3.04 -9.76
N PHE A 242 47.24 2.35 -8.62
CA PHE A 242 48.46 1.73 -8.09
C PHE A 242 48.97 0.62 -9.01
N GLU A 243 48.08 -0.23 -9.53
CA GLU A 243 48.44 -1.29 -10.49
C GLU A 243 49.08 -0.71 -11.76
N LEU A 244 48.57 0.42 -12.26
CA LEU A 244 49.12 1.10 -13.44
C LEU A 244 50.49 1.76 -13.20
N GLN A 245 50.77 2.21 -11.96
CA GLN A 245 52.02 2.87 -11.58
C GLN A 245 53.15 1.88 -11.27
N THR A 246 52.80 0.70 -10.78
CA THR A 246 53.73 -0.41 -10.51
C THR A 246 53.29 -1.64 -11.29
N PRO A 247 53.49 -1.67 -12.63
CA PRO A 247 53.07 -2.81 -13.43
C PRO A 247 53.82 -4.08 -13.01
N GLY A 248 53.06 -5.12 -12.66
CA GLY A 248 53.53 -6.49 -12.41
C GLY A 248 52.59 -7.48 -13.04
#